data_AF-A0A5J4WAA4-F1
#
_entry.id   AF-A0A5J4WAA4-F1
#
_cell.length_a   1.000
_cell.length_b   1.000
_cell.length_c   1.000
_cell.angle_alpha   90.00
_cell.angle_beta   90.00
_cell.angle_gamma   90.00
#
_symmetry.space_group_name_H-M   'P 1'
#
loop_
_entity.id
_entity.type
_entity.pdbx_description
1 polymer ?
#
loop_
_entity_poly.entity_id
_entity_poly.type
_entity_poly.pdbx_seq_one_letter_code
_entity_poly.pdbx_strand_id
1 'polypeptide(L)'
;MKDGIVVKPSMKGSFRGTVRYASVNSHRKRELGRQDDLMSLIYIFVEFYTGSLPWVSITDTEEILRLKERYQGGDLLIKMPQEFMQFEDHRLIIRLILMRLLIGRLKCS
;
A
#
# COMPACT_ATOMS: atom_id res chain seq x y z
N MET A 1 19.02 35.23 -19.83
CA MET A 1 18.80 34.08 -20.73
C MET A 1 19.91 33.09 -20.47
N LYS A 2 19.59 31.92 -19.89
CA LYS A 2 20.52 30.80 -19.66
C LYS A 2 19.89 29.56 -20.30
N ASP A 3 20.51 29.14 -21.39
CA ASP A 3 20.48 27.86 -22.10
C ASP A 3 19.30 26.92 -21.78
N GLY A 4 18.30 26.99 -22.66
CA GLY A 4 17.09 26.16 -22.65
C GLY A 4 17.37 24.69 -23.00
N ILE A 5 18.00 23.97 -22.10
CA ILE A 5 18.10 22.50 -22.18
C ILE A 5 16.73 21.91 -21.86
N VAL A 6 15.95 21.57 -22.90
CA VAL A 6 14.77 20.72 -22.74
C VAL A 6 15.25 19.28 -22.56
N VAL A 7 15.36 18.84 -21.31
CA VAL A 7 15.67 17.44 -21.00
C VAL A 7 14.48 16.58 -21.43
N LYS A 8 14.67 15.76 -22.47
CA LYS A 8 13.68 14.81 -22.97
C LYS A 8 13.29 13.87 -21.81
N PRO A 9 12.00 13.64 -21.49
CA PRO A 9 11.63 12.71 -20.43
C PRO A 9 12.21 11.33 -20.76
N SER A 10 13.01 10.79 -19.85
CA SER A 10 13.54 9.43 -19.97
C SER A 10 12.38 8.44 -20.10
N MET A 11 12.28 7.79 -21.27
CA MET A 11 11.33 6.71 -21.59
C MET A 11 11.72 5.37 -20.95
N LYS A 12 12.19 5.39 -19.69
CA LYS A 12 12.15 4.21 -18.81
C LYS A 12 11.21 4.58 -17.69
N GLY A 13 10.02 3.98 -17.71
CA GLY A 13 8.98 4.16 -16.70
C GLY A 13 9.48 3.71 -15.33
N SER A 14 10.29 4.55 -14.70
CA SER A 14 10.62 4.48 -13.30
C SER A 14 9.31 4.69 -12.56
N PHE A 15 8.94 3.69 -11.77
CA PHE A 15 7.74 3.67 -10.94
C PHE A 15 7.63 5.00 -10.19
N ARG A 16 6.68 5.86 -10.58
CA ARG A 16 6.46 7.19 -9.95
C ARG A 16 5.60 7.08 -8.69
N GLY A 17 6.00 6.21 -7.78
CA GLY A 17 5.46 6.06 -6.44
C GLY A 17 6.53 5.51 -5.51
N THR A 18 6.31 5.51 -4.20
CA THR A 18 7.23 4.84 -3.29
C THR A 18 7.01 3.33 -3.43
N VAL A 19 7.90 2.62 -4.14
CA VAL A 19 7.87 1.15 -4.34
C VAL A 19 7.60 0.40 -3.03
N ARG A 20 8.07 0.96 -1.91
CA ARG A 20 7.83 0.52 -0.54
C ARG A 20 6.34 0.33 -0.21
N TYR A 21 5.48 1.29 -0.55
CA TYR A 21 4.05 1.26 -0.19
C TYR A 21 3.12 0.82 -1.33
N ALA A 22 3.66 0.63 -2.54
CA ALA A 22 2.88 0.15 -3.68
C ALA A 22 2.20 -1.21 -3.41
N SER A 23 0.92 -1.35 -3.77
CA SER A 23 0.23 -2.64 -3.67
C SER A 23 0.80 -3.68 -4.65
N VAL A 24 0.50 -4.96 -4.42
CA VAL A 24 0.82 -6.05 -5.35
C VAL A 24 0.22 -5.82 -6.74
N ASN A 25 -1.00 -5.25 -6.83
CA ASN A 25 -1.62 -4.93 -8.12
C ASN A 25 -0.85 -3.82 -8.86
N SER A 26 -0.35 -2.83 -8.13
CA SER A 26 0.49 -1.76 -8.68
C SER A 26 1.78 -2.29 -9.28
N HIS A 27 2.46 -3.19 -8.57
CA HIS A 27 3.63 -3.91 -9.08
C HIS A 27 3.32 -4.72 -10.35
N ARG A 28 2.16 -5.38 -10.39
CA ARG A 28 1.69 -6.17 -11.55
C ARG A 28 1.08 -5.33 -12.67
N LYS A 29 1.13 -3.99 -12.58
CA LYS A 29 0.55 -3.05 -13.56
C LYS A 29 -0.92 -3.32 -13.89
N ARG A 30 -1.68 -3.78 -12.88
CA ARG A 30 -3.14 -3.96 -12.99
C ARG A 30 -3.83 -2.62 -12.76
N GLU A 31 -5.10 -2.54 -13.16
CA GLU A 31 -5.96 -1.41 -12.82
C GLU A 31 -6.01 -1.23 -11.31
N LEU A 32 -5.76 0.00 -10.85
CA LEU A 32 -5.74 0.35 -9.43
C LEU A 32 -7.14 0.76 -8.98
N GLY A 33 -7.53 0.28 -7.80
CA GLY A 33 -8.77 0.65 -7.15
C GLY A 33 -8.54 1.14 -5.73
N ARG A 34 -9.64 1.46 -5.03
CA ARG A 34 -9.62 1.94 -3.64
C ARG A 34 -8.94 0.97 -2.66
N GLN A 35 -8.92 -0.32 -2.99
CA GLN A 35 -8.23 -1.33 -2.18
C GLN A 35 -6.71 -1.12 -2.18
N ASP A 36 -6.14 -0.60 -3.27
CA ASP A 36 -4.69 -0.39 -3.38
C ASP A 36 -4.21 0.78 -2.50
N ASP A 37 -5.03 1.83 -2.35
CA ASP A 37 -4.79 2.92 -1.40
C ASP A 37 -4.81 2.40 0.05
N LEU A 38 -5.74 1.50 0.38
CA LEU A 38 -5.81 0.90 1.71
C LEU A 38 -4.62 -0.02 1.99
N MET A 39 -4.18 -0.80 1.01
CA MET A 39 -2.95 -1.59 1.14
C MET A 39 -1.73 -0.70 1.41
N SER A 40 -1.66 0.45 0.74
CA SER A 40 -0.60 1.43 0.97
C SER A 40 -0.64 1.97 2.40
N LEU A 41 -1.84 2.25 2.95
CA LEU A 41 -2.02 2.66 4.34
C LEU A 41 -1.64 1.58 5.35
N ILE A 42 -1.96 0.30 5.08
CA ILE A 42 -1.54 -0.81 5.95
C ILE A 42 -0.03 -0.86 6.04
N TYR A 43 0.69 -0.77 4.91
CA TYR A 43 2.15 -0.76 4.93
C TYR A 43 2.73 0.43 5.71
N ILE A 44 2.10 1.60 5.64
CA ILE A 44 2.47 2.78 6.44
C ILE A 44 2.26 2.52 7.93
N PHE A 45 1.13 1.95 8.34
CA PHE A 45 0.85 1.65 9.75
C PHE A 45 1.77 0.58 10.32
N VAL A 46 2.07 -0.46 9.53
CA VAL A 46 3.05 -1.47 9.94
C VAL A 46 4.40 -0.81 10.15
N GLU A 47 4.89 -0.03 9.19
CA GLU A 47 6.17 0.67 9.33
C GLU A 47 6.18 1.63 10.54
N PHE A 48 5.10 2.34 10.78
CA PHE A 48 4.98 3.25 11.92
C PHE A 48 5.05 2.50 13.26
N TYR A 49 4.43 1.33 13.36
CA TYR A 49 4.37 0.55 14.60
C TYR A 49 5.63 -0.30 14.84
N THR A 50 6.13 -0.98 13.80
CA THR A 50 7.29 -1.88 13.91
C THR A 50 8.62 -1.16 13.67
N GLY A 51 8.58 0.08 13.18
CA GLY A 51 9.74 0.89 12.79
C GLY A 51 10.34 0.56 11.42
N SER A 52 9.93 -0.56 10.79
CA SER A 52 10.45 -0.96 9.48
C SER A 52 9.58 -1.98 8.76
N LEU A 53 9.62 -1.97 7.42
CA LEU A 53 9.04 -3.02 6.59
C LEU A 53 10.07 -4.09 6.24
N PRO A 54 9.66 -5.36 6.03
CA PRO A 54 10.56 -6.45 5.66
C PRO A 54 11.38 -6.19 4.38
N TRP A 55 10.86 -5.35 3.48
CA TRP A 55 11.47 -5.01 2.19
C TRP A 55 12.11 -3.62 2.17
N VAL A 56 12.38 -2.99 3.32
CA VAL A 56 12.90 -1.61 3.40
C VAL A 56 14.30 -1.43 2.77
N SER A 57 15.15 -2.46 2.86
CA SER A 57 16.53 -2.46 2.38
C SER A 57 16.71 -3.02 0.97
N ILE A 58 15.61 -3.40 0.31
CA ILE A 58 15.63 -4.09 -0.99
C ILE A 58 15.38 -3.07 -2.09
N THR A 59 16.20 -3.13 -3.14
CA THR A 59 16.09 -2.25 -4.31
C THR A 59 15.50 -2.94 -5.53
N ASP A 60 15.62 -4.27 -5.60
CA ASP A 60 15.04 -5.05 -6.69
C ASP A 60 13.51 -5.10 -6.56
N THR A 61 12.83 -4.57 -7.57
CA THR A 61 11.37 -4.44 -7.57
C THR A 61 10.67 -5.80 -7.62
N GLU A 62 11.25 -6.78 -8.31
CA GLU A 62 10.68 -8.12 -8.41
C GLU A 62 10.77 -8.86 -7.07
N GLU A 63 11.89 -8.70 -6.36
CA GLU A 63 12.05 -9.27 -5.02
C GLU A 63 11.10 -8.62 -4.00
N ILE A 64 10.89 -7.31 -4.09
CA ILE A 64 9.89 -6.61 -3.27
C ILE A 64 8.48 -7.17 -3.53
N LEU A 65 8.13 -7.44 -4.79
CA LEU A 65 6.84 -8.05 -5.15
C LEU A 65 6.69 -9.43 -4.52
N ARG A 66 7.69 -10.30 -4.63
CA ARG A 66 7.68 -11.65 -4.04
C ARG A 66 7.49 -11.62 -2.53
N LEU A 67 8.18 -10.72 -1.85
CA LEU A 67 7.99 -10.54 -0.41
C LEU A 67 6.58 -10.06 -0.09
N LYS A 68 6.06 -9.07 -0.82
CA LYS A 68 4.69 -8.58 -0.62
C LYS A 68 3.66 -9.68 -0.79
N GLU A 69 3.81 -10.54 -1.79
CA GLU A 69 2.94 -11.71 -2.02
C GLU A 69 3.04 -12.73 -0.88
N ARG A 70 4.25 -13.03 -0.40
CA ARG A 70 4.44 -13.90 0.78
C ARG A 70 3.72 -13.36 2.01
N TYR A 71 3.75 -12.06 2.21
CA TYR A 71 3.13 -11.37 3.35
C TYR A 71 1.61 -11.16 3.22
N GLN A 72 0.98 -11.49 2.07
CA GLN A 72 -0.48 -11.40 1.91
C GLN A 72 -1.26 -12.40 2.77
N GLY A 73 -0.61 -13.47 3.25
CA GLY A 73 -1.19 -14.48 4.14
C GLY A 73 -1.22 -14.09 5.61
N GLY A 74 -0.90 -12.83 5.94
CA GLY A 74 -1.08 -12.29 7.28
C GLY A 74 0.15 -12.21 8.17
N ASP A 75 1.23 -12.84 7.72
CA ASP A 75 2.52 -12.81 8.39
C ASP A 75 3.05 -11.39 8.68
N LEU A 76 2.53 -10.37 7.98
CA LEU A 76 2.91 -8.98 8.17
C LEU A 76 2.30 -8.39 9.44
N LEU A 77 1.11 -8.83 9.83
CA LEU A 77 0.35 -8.28 10.95
C LEU A 77 0.54 -9.08 12.25
N ILE A 78 1.22 -10.23 12.21
CA ILE A 78 1.56 -11.03 13.40
C ILE A 78 2.29 -10.19 14.48
N LYS A 79 3.08 -9.19 14.07
CA LYS A 79 3.81 -8.31 15.00
C LYS A 79 3.00 -7.10 15.48
N MET A 80 1.80 -6.88 14.94
CA MET A 80 0.91 -5.79 15.30
C MET A 80 -0.01 -6.22 16.46
N PRO A 81 -0.63 -5.27 17.18
CA PRO A 81 -1.62 -5.59 18.22
C PRO A 81 -2.73 -6.49 17.67
N GLN A 82 -3.33 -7.34 18.51
CA GLN A 82 -4.34 -8.32 18.09
C GLN A 82 -5.56 -7.68 17.40
N GLU A 83 -5.87 -6.42 17.71
CA GLU A 83 -6.88 -5.61 17.03
C GLU A 83 -6.58 -5.45 15.54
N PHE A 84 -5.30 -5.42 15.15
CA PHE A 84 -4.86 -5.39 13.76
C PHE A 84 -4.97 -6.76 13.08
N MET A 85 -4.96 -7.87 13.82
CA MET A 85 -5.19 -9.20 13.22
C MET A 85 -6.64 -9.39 12.75
N GLN A 86 -7.58 -8.54 13.19
CA GLN A 86 -8.92 -8.51 12.62
C GLN A 86 -8.92 -7.99 11.18
N PHE A 87 -7.87 -7.28 10.75
CA PHE A 87 -7.74 -6.67 9.41
C PHE A 87 -7.40 -7.65 8.29
N GLU A 88 -7.06 -8.88 8.63
CA GLU A 88 -6.75 -9.94 7.64
C GLU A 88 -7.98 -10.37 6.85
N ASP A 89 -9.17 -10.17 7.42
CA ASP A 89 -10.46 -10.17 6.72
C ASP A 89 -10.64 -8.88 5.90
N HIS A 90 -9.60 -8.49 5.16
CA HIS A 90 -9.53 -7.18 4.50
C HIS A 90 -10.66 -6.98 3.47
N ARG A 91 -11.26 -8.05 2.93
CA ARG A 91 -12.49 -7.98 2.11
C ARG A 91 -13.72 -7.50 2.90
N LEU A 92 -13.83 -7.84 4.18
CA LEU A 92 -14.98 -7.48 5.05
C LEU A 92 -14.76 -6.16 5.78
N ILE A 93 -13.52 -5.81 6.16
CA ILE A 93 -13.23 -4.52 6.80
C ILE A 93 -13.35 -3.33 5.85
N ILE A 94 -13.06 -3.51 4.55
CA ILE A 94 -13.40 -2.50 3.54
C ILE A 94 -14.91 -2.23 3.53
N ARG A 95 -15.73 -3.27 3.71
CA ARG A 95 -17.19 -3.15 3.80
C ARG A 95 -17.65 -2.51 5.11
N LEU A 96 -17.02 -2.84 6.24
CA LEU A 96 -17.36 -2.30 7.56
C LEU A 96 -16.89 -0.85 7.77
N ILE A 97 -15.72 -0.47 7.26
CA ILE A 97 -15.22 0.91 7.30
C ILE A 97 -16.07 1.80 6.38
N LEU A 98 -16.48 1.31 5.20
CA LEU A 98 -17.44 2.02 4.34
C LEU A 98 -18.83 2.11 5.01
N MET A 99 -19.33 1.06 5.65
CA MET A 99 -20.62 1.10 6.36
C MET A 99 -20.61 2.05 7.57
N ARG A 100 -19.54 2.06 8.37
CA ARG A 100 -19.46 2.96 9.53
C ARG A 100 -19.26 4.43 9.13
N LEU A 101 -18.53 4.71 8.06
CA LEU A 101 -18.35 6.08 7.55
C LEU A 101 -19.59 6.62 6.80
N LEU A 102 -20.43 5.76 6.20
CA LEU A 102 -21.69 6.17 5.56
C LEU A 102 -22.86 6.30 6.55
N ILE A 103 -22.95 5.44 7.57
CA ILE A 103 -23.99 5.56 8.62
C ILE A 103 -23.73 6.78 9.53
N GLY A 104 -22.46 7.16 9.72
CA GLY A 104 -22.10 8.38 10.47
C GLY A 104 -22.59 9.69 9.84
N ARG A 105 -22.97 9.70 8.55
CA ARG A 105 -23.56 10.88 7.88
C ARG A 105 -25.08 10.92 7.86
N LEU A 106 -25.77 9.82 8.20
CA LEU A 106 -27.23 9.76 8.22
C LEU A 106 -27.83 9.93 9.63
N LYS A 107 -27.01 10.01 10.68
CA LYS A 107 -27.43 10.33 12.06
C LYS A 107 -27.23 11.81 12.44
N CYS A 108 -26.73 12.62 11.52
CA CYS A 108 -26.69 14.09 11.63
C CYS A 108 -27.56 14.69 10.52
N SER A 109 -28.87 14.46 10.61
CA SER A 109 -29.91 15.30 10.00
C SER A 109 -31.20 15.14 10.79
#